data_AF-A0A812U856-F1
#
_entry.id   AF-A0A812U856-F1
#
_cell.length_a   1.000
_cell.length_b   1.000
_cell.length_c   1.000
_cell.angle_alpha   90.00
_cell.angle_beta   90.00
_cell.angle_gamma   90.00
#
_symmetry.space_group_name_H-M   'P 1'
#
loop_
_entity.id
_entity.type
_entity.pdbx_description
1 polymer ?
#
loop_
_entity_poly.entity_id
_entity_poly.type
_entity_poly.pdbx_seq_one_letter_code
_entity_poly.pdbx_strand_id
1 'polypeptide(L)'
;MAAVAQAEPEQVLEVAEAPGSSHAPTKGTLAHEILYGNSKDVKLRAQDWAYLCSQDLTAALLEILDLIFRLAGLPQAVVADHLEEDPAKMVIQLPQWVKSNNLDPSIYPLLPSISQSKRSVSNLEKFISQGIGEQNGAALLESQLVASLTRWLLILPNAQIRSVRHVATVAALAVAEALGYQVEAL
;
A
#
# COMPACT_ATOMS: atom_id res chain seq x y z
N MET A 1 -31.61 32.67 -36.92
CA MET A 1 -30.14 32.55 -36.89
C MET A 1 -29.78 31.69 -35.70
N ALA A 2 -29.37 30.45 -35.95
CA ALA A 2 -29.08 29.44 -34.93
C ALA A 2 -27.65 29.64 -34.39
N ALA A 3 -27.48 29.63 -33.07
CA ALA A 3 -26.19 29.61 -32.41
C ALA A 3 -25.69 28.16 -32.34
N VAL A 4 -24.58 27.88 -33.01
CA VAL A 4 -23.88 26.60 -32.97
C VAL A 4 -23.06 26.54 -31.68
N ALA A 5 -23.41 25.62 -30.79
CA ALA A 5 -22.58 25.25 -29.64
C ALA A 5 -21.32 24.53 -30.15
N GLN A 6 -20.16 25.12 -29.90
CA GLN A 6 -18.87 24.45 -30.11
C GLN A 6 -18.56 23.61 -28.88
N ALA A 7 -18.50 22.29 -29.08
CA ALA A 7 -18.00 21.34 -28.11
C ALA A 7 -16.48 21.51 -27.98
N GLU A 8 -16.00 21.72 -26.76
CA GLU A 8 -14.57 21.66 -26.44
C GLU A 8 -14.08 20.20 -26.61
N PRO A 9 -12.87 19.99 -27.17
CA PRO A 9 -12.35 18.65 -27.34
C PRO A 9 -11.94 18.07 -25.97
N GLU A 10 -12.47 16.88 -25.64
CA GLU A 10 -11.93 16.02 -24.60
C GLU A 10 -10.45 15.76 -24.88
N GLN A 11 -9.57 16.42 -24.13
CA GLN A 11 -8.17 16.05 -24.05
C GLN A 11 -8.11 14.68 -23.37
N VAL A 12 -8.00 13.63 -24.19
CA VAL A 12 -7.48 12.34 -23.78
C VAL A 12 -6.04 12.61 -23.32
N LEU A 13 -5.88 12.80 -22.01
CA LEU A 13 -4.57 12.81 -21.37
C LEU A 13 -4.02 11.38 -21.49
N GLU A 14 -3.31 11.19 -22.60
CA GLU A 14 -2.31 10.14 -22.78
C GLU A 14 -1.51 10.06 -21.49
N VAL A 15 -1.44 8.85 -20.93
CA VAL A 15 -0.84 8.54 -19.63
C VAL A 15 0.53 9.21 -19.60
N ALA A 16 0.62 10.32 -18.88
CA ALA A 16 1.89 10.99 -18.66
C ALA A 16 2.75 10.00 -17.87
N GLU A 17 3.67 9.34 -18.59
CA GLU A 17 4.87 8.79 -18.00
C GLU A 17 5.51 9.93 -17.22
N ALA A 18 5.44 9.85 -15.89
CA ALA A 18 6.09 10.79 -15.00
C ALA A 18 7.59 10.86 -15.37
N PRO A 19 8.19 12.06 -15.45
CA PRO A 19 9.59 12.18 -15.81
C PRO A 19 10.46 11.67 -14.64
N GLY A 20 10.90 10.41 -14.75
CA GLY A 20 11.67 9.70 -13.71
C GLY A 20 11.50 8.17 -13.78
N SER A 21 11.64 7.59 -14.97
CA SER A 21 11.44 6.17 -15.25
C SER A 21 12.58 5.29 -14.69
N SER A 22 12.39 4.75 -13.48
CA SER A 22 13.15 3.56 -13.01
C SER A 22 12.42 2.71 -11.94
N HIS A 23 11.23 3.10 -11.46
CA HIS A 23 10.63 2.45 -10.29
C HIS A 23 9.18 1.98 -10.45
N ALA A 24 8.68 1.88 -11.69
CA ALA A 24 7.39 1.25 -11.92
C ALA A 24 7.41 -0.19 -11.35
N PRO A 25 6.42 -0.59 -10.54
CA PRO A 25 6.43 -1.92 -9.95
C PRO A 25 6.35 -2.99 -11.04
N THR A 26 7.22 -3.99 -10.94
CA THR A 26 7.28 -5.10 -11.90
C THR A 26 5.96 -5.85 -11.92
N LYS A 27 5.48 -6.22 -13.11
CA LYS A 27 4.27 -7.04 -13.28
C LYS A 27 4.36 -8.31 -12.43
N GLY A 28 3.29 -8.63 -11.71
CA GLY A 28 3.23 -9.75 -10.80
C GLY A 28 3.70 -9.45 -9.37
N THR A 29 4.22 -8.25 -9.09
CA THR A 29 4.43 -7.80 -7.70
C THR A 29 3.10 -7.33 -7.09
N LEU A 30 2.98 -7.43 -5.76
CA LEU A 30 1.81 -6.95 -5.05
C LEU A 30 1.49 -5.48 -5.39
N ALA A 31 2.51 -4.61 -5.38
CA ALA A 31 2.33 -3.19 -5.73
C ALA A 31 1.79 -2.99 -7.16
N HIS A 32 2.23 -3.79 -8.13
CA HIS A 32 1.67 -3.72 -9.49
C HIS A 32 0.18 -4.07 -9.51
N GLU A 33 -0.23 -5.14 -8.81
CA GLU A 33 -1.64 -5.56 -8.79
C GLU A 33 -2.53 -4.57 -8.04
N ILE A 34 -2.02 -3.88 -7.01
CA ILE A 34 -2.78 -2.82 -6.35
C ILE A 34 -2.99 -1.61 -7.27
N LEU A 35 -1.94 -1.20 -8.00
CA LEU A 35 -2.00 0.00 -8.85
C LEU A 35 -2.76 -0.21 -10.17
N TYR A 36 -2.53 -1.36 -10.82
CA TYR A 36 -2.96 -1.60 -12.20
C TYR A 36 -3.87 -2.83 -12.34
N GLY A 37 -3.90 -3.69 -11.34
CA GLY A 37 -4.67 -4.94 -11.35
C GLY A 37 -6.17 -4.71 -11.29
N ASN A 38 -6.91 -5.68 -11.81
CA ASN A 38 -8.36 -5.75 -11.67
C ASN A 38 -8.75 -6.45 -10.35
N SER A 39 -10.03 -6.45 -10.01
CA SER A 39 -10.50 -7.02 -8.74
C SER A 39 -10.19 -8.51 -8.55
N LYS A 40 -10.03 -9.29 -9.63
CA LYS A 40 -9.64 -10.70 -9.54
C LYS A 40 -8.16 -10.85 -9.21
N ASP A 41 -7.31 -10.02 -9.80
CA ASP A 41 -5.86 -10.04 -9.55
C ASP A 41 -5.58 -9.68 -8.09
N VAL A 42 -6.26 -8.64 -7.58
CA VAL A 42 -6.20 -8.21 -6.18
C VAL A 42 -6.62 -9.34 -5.23
N LYS A 43 -7.70 -10.06 -5.57
CA LYS A 43 -8.17 -11.19 -4.77
C LYS A 43 -7.20 -12.35 -4.74
N LEU A 44 -6.64 -12.71 -5.88
CA LEU A 44 -5.64 -13.76 -5.95
C LEU A 44 -4.42 -13.40 -5.09
N ARG A 45 -3.96 -12.14 -5.14
CA ARG A 45 -2.86 -11.68 -4.29
C ARG A 45 -3.19 -11.68 -2.81
N ALA A 46 -4.42 -11.35 -2.44
CA ALA A 46 -4.86 -11.45 -1.05
C ALA A 46 -4.78 -12.90 -0.53
N GLN A 47 -5.15 -13.87 -1.37
CA GLN A 47 -5.07 -15.30 -1.04
C GLN A 47 -3.62 -15.80 -0.96
N ASP A 48 -2.76 -15.39 -1.90
CA ASP A 48 -1.33 -15.70 -1.87
C ASP A 48 -0.67 -15.15 -0.58
N TRP A 49 -0.97 -13.90 -0.24
CA TRP A 49 -0.47 -13.26 0.99
C TRP A 49 -1.02 -13.93 2.25
N ALA A 50 -2.31 -14.30 2.25
CA ALA A 50 -2.91 -15.02 3.36
C ALA A 50 -2.25 -16.39 3.59
N TYR A 51 -1.92 -17.10 2.51
CA TYR A 51 -1.14 -18.33 2.58
C TYR A 51 0.28 -18.04 3.12
N LEU A 52 0.94 -16.98 2.63
CA LEU A 52 2.27 -16.58 3.11
C LEU A 52 2.29 -16.28 4.61
N CYS A 53 1.27 -15.60 5.16
CA CYS A 53 1.14 -15.37 6.61
C CYS A 53 1.22 -16.65 7.44
N SER A 54 0.71 -17.77 6.90
CA SER A 54 0.74 -19.08 7.58
C SER A 54 2.09 -19.79 7.48
N GLN A 55 2.90 -19.46 6.48
CA GLN A 55 4.17 -20.13 6.18
C GLN A 55 5.37 -19.36 6.73
N ASP A 56 5.39 -18.05 6.49
CA ASP A 56 6.48 -17.14 6.85
C ASP A 56 5.91 -15.74 7.13
N LEU A 57 5.64 -15.49 8.42
CA LEU A 57 5.11 -14.22 8.89
C LEU A 57 6.05 -13.05 8.57
N THR A 58 7.37 -13.26 8.66
CA THR A 58 8.37 -12.23 8.40
C THR A 58 8.32 -11.79 6.95
N ALA A 59 8.25 -12.74 6.02
CA ALA A 59 8.09 -12.46 4.59
C ALA A 59 6.75 -11.75 4.30
N ALA A 60 5.66 -12.21 4.92
CA ALA A 60 4.34 -11.60 4.75
C ALA A 60 4.31 -10.14 5.24
N LEU A 61 4.95 -9.85 6.38
CA LEU A 61 5.08 -8.50 6.91
C LEU A 61 5.94 -7.62 6.00
N LEU A 62 7.06 -8.14 5.50
CA LEU A 62 7.92 -7.42 4.58
C LEU A 62 7.16 -7.02 3.32
N GLU A 63 6.32 -7.90 2.78
CA GLU A 63 5.54 -7.64 1.57
C GLU A 63 4.51 -6.49 1.78
N ILE A 64 3.85 -6.44 2.93
CA ILE A 64 2.94 -5.34 3.29
C ILE A 64 3.70 -4.02 3.44
N LEU A 65 4.84 -4.04 4.12
CA LEU A 65 5.62 -2.82 4.34
C LEU A 65 6.22 -2.32 3.03
N ASP A 66 6.76 -3.19 2.19
CA ASP A 66 7.27 -2.84 0.87
C ASP A 66 6.15 -2.28 -0.03
N LEU A 67 4.95 -2.86 0.04
CA LEU A 67 3.77 -2.30 -0.62
C LEU A 67 3.49 -0.86 -0.14
N ILE A 68 3.40 -0.63 1.17
CA ILE A 68 3.15 0.71 1.73
C ILE A 68 4.21 1.71 1.25
N PHE A 69 5.49 1.34 1.30
CA PHE A 69 6.56 2.23 0.88
C PHE A 69 6.55 2.51 -0.63
N ARG A 70 6.28 1.51 -1.48
CA ARG A 70 6.12 1.71 -2.93
C ARG A 70 4.93 2.61 -3.25
N LEU A 71 3.80 2.38 -2.60
CA LEU A 71 2.60 3.22 -2.73
C LEU A 71 2.83 4.65 -2.21
N ALA A 72 3.81 4.85 -1.33
CA ALA A 72 4.28 6.15 -0.86
C ALA A 72 5.38 6.78 -1.74
N GLY A 73 5.75 6.14 -2.87
CA GLY A 73 6.79 6.60 -3.78
C GLY A 73 8.23 6.31 -3.32
N LEU A 74 8.40 5.43 -2.34
CA LEU A 74 9.69 5.09 -1.70
C LEU A 74 10.03 3.61 -1.93
N PRO A 75 10.31 3.17 -3.16
CA PRO A 75 10.59 1.76 -3.45
C PRO A 75 11.82 1.27 -2.66
N GLN A 76 11.78 0.04 -2.14
CA GLN A 76 12.91 -0.59 -1.44
C GLN A 76 13.37 0.15 -0.17
N ALA A 77 12.52 0.99 0.42
CA ALA A 77 12.84 1.66 1.68
C ALA A 77 12.94 0.71 2.87
N VAL A 78 12.35 -0.49 2.76
CA VAL A 78 12.35 -1.53 3.80
C VAL A 78 13.02 -2.80 3.29
N VAL A 79 13.74 -3.49 4.18
CA VAL A 79 14.34 -4.80 3.96
C VAL A 79 14.14 -5.66 5.22
N ALA A 80 14.37 -6.98 5.13
CA ALA A 80 14.12 -7.92 6.21
C ALA A 80 14.77 -7.53 7.55
N ASP A 81 16.01 -7.03 7.53
CA ASP A 81 16.74 -6.63 8.75
C ASP A 81 16.01 -5.54 9.55
N HIS A 82 15.24 -4.67 8.87
CA HIS A 82 14.46 -3.64 9.55
C HIS A 82 13.32 -4.21 10.41
N LEU A 83 12.86 -5.45 10.14
CA LEU A 83 11.77 -6.08 10.87
C LEU A 83 12.13 -6.44 12.31
N GLU A 84 13.42 -6.64 12.58
CA GLU A 84 13.94 -6.91 13.92
C GLU A 84 14.09 -5.62 14.74
N GLU A 85 14.22 -4.46 14.07
CA GLU A 85 14.41 -3.17 14.69
C GLU A 85 13.10 -2.53 15.19
N ASP A 86 13.23 -1.52 16.05
CA ASP A 86 12.11 -0.65 16.42
C ASP A 86 11.69 0.20 15.20
N PRO A 87 10.43 0.11 14.72
CA PRO A 87 9.93 0.91 13.59
C PRO A 87 10.16 2.41 13.75
N ALA A 88 10.25 2.91 14.99
CA ALA A 88 10.53 4.32 15.26
C ALA A 88 11.90 4.75 14.72
N LYS A 89 12.91 3.86 14.77
CA LYS A 89 14.24 4.13 14.19
C LYS A 89 14.15 4.34 12.69
N MET A 90 13.43 3.48 11.99
CA MET A 90 13.22 3.60 10.55
C MET A 90 12.53 4.92 10.21
N VAL A 91 11.46 5.26 10.94
CA VAL A 91 10.72 6.51 10.74
C VAL A 91 11.61 7.75 10.90
N ILE A 92 12.53 7.73 11.88
CA ILE A 92 13.50 8.82 12.12
C ILE A 92 14.52 8.92 10.98
N GLN A 93 14.98 7.79 10.45
CA GLN A 93 16.02 7.75 9.41
C GLN A 93 15.47 8.03 7.99
N LEU A 94 14.17 7.84 7.78
CA LEU A 94 13.54 7.91 6.47
C LEU A 94 13.80 9.22 5.68
N PRO A 95 13.75 10.43 6.29
CA PRO A 95 14.06 11.67 5.57
C PRO A 95 15.49 11.71 5.04
N GLN A 96 16.45 11.14 5.79
CA GLN A 96 17.84 11.06 5.35
C GLN A 96 18.00 10.05 4.21
N TRP A 97 17.30 8.91 4.29
CA TRP A 97 17.28 7.91 3.23
C TRP A 97 16.71 8.49 1.92
N VAL A 98 15.58 9.21 1.99
CA VAL A 98 14.96 9.87 0.81
C VAL A 98 15.91 10.87 0.16
N LYS A 99 16.58 11.70 0.96
CA LYS A 99 17.60 12.64 0.46
C LYS A 99 18.77 11.92 -0.20
N SER A 100 19.26 10.85 0.41
CA SER A 100 20.42 10.09 -0.09
C SER A 100 20.12 9.36 -1.40
N ASN A 101 18.86 9.01 -1.64
CA ASN A 101 18.39 8.35 -2.86
C ASN A 101 17.80 9.33 -3.89
N ASN A 102 17.85 10.64 -3.66
CA ASN A 102 17.30 11.68 -4.55
C ASN A 102 15.83 11.44 -4.95
N LEU A 103 15.00 10.98 -4.01
CA LEU A 103 13.59 10.70 -4.26
C LEU A 103 12.72 11.93 -3.95
N ASP A 104 11.67 12.15 -4.74
CA ASP A 104 10.65 13.17 -4.49
C ASP A 104 9.36 12.53 -3.92
N PRO A 105 9.12 12.63 -2.60
CA PRO A 105 7.92 12.06 -1.98
C PRO A 105 6.66 12.90 -2.21
N SER A 106 6.73 14.01 -2.96
CA SER A 106 5.56 14.87 -3.22
C SER A 106 4.59 14.25 -4.24
N ILE A 107 5.09 13.39 -5.13
CA ILE A 107 4.30 12.67 -6.14
C ILE A 107 4.35 11.18 -5.79
N TYR A 108 3.19 10.59 -5.50
CA TYR A 108 3.07 9.18 -5.15
C TYR A 108 1.72 8.60 -5.59
N PRO A 109 1.61 7.30 -5.86
CA PRO A 109 0.43 6.70 -6.50
C PRO A 109 -0.94 6.97 -5.86
N LEU A 110 -0.99 7.09 -4.52
CA LEU A 110 -2.24 7.36 -3.80
C LEU A 110 -2.57 8.84 -3.66
N LEU A 111 -1.79 9.73 -4.30
CA LEU A 111 -2.06 11.16 -4.28
C LEU A 111 -3.43 11.45 -4.94
N PRO A 112 -4.37 12.17 -4.28
CA PRO A 112 -5.73 12.35 -4.78
C PRO A 112 -5.85 13.04 -6.15
N SER A 113 -4.84 13.81 -6.56
CA SER A 113 -4.79 14.46 -7.88
C SER A 113 -4.54 13.46 -9.02
N ILE A 114 -4.11 12.23 -8.72
CA ILE A 114 -3.90 11.17 -9.72
C ILE A 114 -5.24 10.47 -9.98
N SER A 115 -5.64 10.39 -11.24
CA SER A 115 -6.94 9.82 -11.66
C SER A 115 -7.18 8.38 -11.20
N GLN A 116 -6.11 7.58 -11.07
CA GLN A 116 -6.16 6.19 -10.64
C GLN A 116 -6.07 5.99 -9.11
N SER A 117 -5.88 7.06 -8.33
CA SER A 117 -5.68 6.99 -6.88
C SER A 117 -6.87 6.32 -6.16
N LYS A 118 -8.11 6.72 -6.48
CA LYS A 118 -9.33 6.14 -5.88
C LYS A 118 -9.43 4.63 -6.11
N ARG A 119 -9.07 4.18 -7.31
CA ARG A 119 -9.05 2.75 -7.63
C ARG A 119 -7.97 2.03 -6.83
N SER A 120 -6.77 2.61 -6.76
CA SER A 120 -5.65 2.04 -6.02
C SER A 120 -5.94 1.91 -4.52
N VAL A 121 -6.59 2.93 -3.92
CA VAL A 121 -7.06 2.88 -2.54
C VAL A 121 -8.09 1.76 -2.36
N SER A 122 -9.10 1.67 -3.24
CA SER A 122 -10.09 0.59 -3.17
C SER A 122 -9.47 -0.80 -3.35
N ASN A 123 -8.46 -0.93 -4.21
CA ASN A 123 -7.72 -2.19 -4.40
C ASN A 123 -6.92 -2.55 -3.14
N LEU A 124 -6.26 -1.58 -2.50
CA LEU A 124 -5.54 -1.79 -1.25
C LEU A 124 -6.49 -2.25 -0.12
N GLU A 125 -7.62 -1.58 0.05
CA GLU A 125 -8.64 -1.93 1.04
C GLU A 125 -9.17 -3.35 0.82
N LYS A 126 -9.50 -3.69 -0.44
CA LYS A 126 -9.95 -5.05 -0.82
C LYS A 126 -8.89 -6.10 -0.54
N PHE A 127 -7.63 -5.83 -0.89
CA PHE A 127 -6.52 -6.75 -0.64
C PHE A 127 -6.39 -7.04 0.86
N ILE A 128 -6.36 -6.00 1.71
CA ILE A 128 -6.24 -6.15 3.16
C ILE A 128 -7.45 -6.89 3.74
N SER A 129 -8.66 -6.47 3.36
CA SER A 129 -9.91 -7.09 3.82
C SER A 129 -9.97 -8.58 3.50
N GLN A 130 -9.63 -8.96 2.27
CA GLN A 130 -9.62 -10.36 1.86
C GLN A 130 -8.46 -11.14 2.49
N GLY A 131 -7.27 -10.55 2.57
CA GLY A 131 -6.10 -11.23 3.13
C GLY A 131 -6.28 -11.57 4.61
N ILE A 132 -6.84 -10.62 5.38
CA ILE A 132 -7.21 -10.84 6.78
C ILE A 132 -8.40 -11.80 6.88
N GLY A 133 -9.40 -11.66 6.01
CA GLY A 133 -10.61 -12.48 6.04
C GLY A 133 -10.42 -13.96 5.65
N GLU A 134 -9.34 -14.28 4.96
CA GLU A 134 -8.95 -15.68 4.65
C GLU A 134 -8.18 -16.34 5.83
N GLN A 135 -7.83 -15.58 6.88
CA GLN A 135 -7.24 -16.13 8.09
C GLN A 135 -8.32 -16.73 9.01
N ASN A 136 -8.05 -17.89 9.61
CA ASN A 136 -8.87 -18.39 10.71
C ASN A 136 -8.74 -17.45 11.92
N GLY A 137 -9.82 -17.16 12.65
CA GLY A 137 -9.78 -16.28 13.82
C GLY A 137 -8.82 -16.75 14.93
N ALA A 138 -8.67 -18.07 15.12
CA ALA A 138 -7.62 -18.60 16.01
C ALA A 138 -6.21 -18.25 15.48
N ALA A 139 -5.99 -18.39 14.18
CA ALA A 139 -4.74 -18.01 13.55
C ALA A 139 -4.51 -16.49 13.66
N LEU A 140 -5.50 -15.62 13.51
CA LEU A 140 -5.34 -14.18 13.68
C LEU A 140 -4.90 -13.79 15.10
N LEU A 141 -5.47 -14.43 16.11
CA LEU A 141 -5.17 -14.13 17.52
C LEU A 141 -3.83 -14.73 17.97
N GLU A 142 -3.44 -15.89 17.44
CA GLU A 142 -2.23 -16.61 17.87
C GLU A 142 -1.00 -16.31 17.00
N SER A 143 -1.17 -16.00 15.70
CA SER A 143 -0.08 -15.88 14.72
C SER A 143 0.85 -14.68 14.89
N GLN A 144 0.69 -13.86 15.92
CA GLN A 144 1.40 -12.58 16.08
C GLN A 144 1.23 -11.61 14.89
N LEU A 145 0.41 -11.94 13.88
CA LEU A 145 0.21 -11.12 12.69
C LEU A 145 -0.38 -9.75 13.06
N VAL A 146 -1.45 -9.75 13.85
CA VAL A 146 -2.10 -8.51 14.31
C VAL A 146 -1.14 -7.67 15.15
N ALA A 147 -0.40 -8.30 16.07
CA ALA A 147 0.59 -7.61 16.90
C ALA A 147 1.72 -6.99 16.05
N SER A 148 2.18 -7.71 15.03
CA SER A 148 3.25 -7.26 14.15
C SER A 148 2.78 -6.15 13.21
N LEU A 149 1.62 -6.30 12.58
CA LEU A 149 1.01 -5.25 11.75
C LEU A 149 0.78 -3.98 12.57
N THR A 150 0.18 -4.08 13.76
CA THR A 150 -0.07 -2.91 14.61
C THR A 150 1.22 -2.23 15.07
N ARG A 151 2.26 -2.99 15.42
CA ARG A 151 3.60 -2.45 15.74
C ARG A 151 4.12 -1.49 14.67
N TRP A 152 3.95 -1.84 13.39
CA TRP A 152 4.39 -1.00 12.28
C TRP A 152 3.37 0.10 11.92
N LEU A 153 2.10 -0.27 11.79
CA LEU A 153 1.04 0.61 11.29
C LEU A 153 0.64 1.71 12.27
N LEU A 154 0.95 1.59 13.57
CA LEU A 154 0.78 2.68 14.54
C LEU A 154 1.96 3.67 14.54
N ILE A 155 3.12 3.27 14.01
CA ILE A 155 4.35 4.07 14.03
C ILE A 155 4.59 4.80 12.70
N LEU A 156 4.38 4.13 11.56
CA LEU A 156 4.58 4.72 10.24
C LEU A 156 3.78 6.01 9.99
N PRO A 157 2.52 6.16 10.46
CA PRO A 157 1.78 7.42 10.36
C PRO A 157 2.45 8.63 11.04
N ASN A 158 3.43 8.42 11.92
CA ASN A 158 4.18 9.50 12.56
C ASN A 158 5.38 10.00 11.74
N ALA A 159 5.61 9.44 10.55
CA ALA A 159 6.74 9.84 9.70
C ALA A 159 6.69 11.31 9.28
N GLN A 160 7.84 11.97 9.13
CA GLN A 160 7.90 13.36 8.66
C GLN A 160 7.50 13.49 7.18
N ILE A 161 7.52 12.39 6.44
CA ILE A 161 7.21 12.33 5.01
C ILE A 161 5.70 12.15 4.80
N ARG A 162 5.07 13.11 4.09
CA ARG A 162 3.60 13.15 3.89
C ARG A 162 3.06 11.90 3.19
N SER A 163 3.74 11.43 2.13
CA SER A 163 3.29 10.26 1.36
C SER A 163 3.19 9.02 2.25
N VAL A 164 4.21 8.78 3.08
CA VAL A 164 4.26 7.66 4.04
C VAL A 164 3.14 7.77 5.06
N ARG A 165 2.94 8.96 5.66
CA ARG A 165 1.83 9.16 6.61
C ARG A 165 0.48 8.83 5.99
N HIS A 166 0.25 9.31 4.76
CA HIS A 166 -1.02 9.12 4.08
C HIS A 166 -1.27 7.63 3.80
N VAL A 167 -0.34 6.96 3.12
CA VAL A 167 -0.49 5.56 2.73
C VAL A 167 -0.55 4.63 3.94
N ALA A 168 0.31 4.86 4.94
CA ALA A 168 0.29 4.05 6.17
C ALA A 168 -1.02 4.23 6.94
N THR A 169 -1.58 5.44 6.99
CA THR A 169 -2.90 5.68 7.61
C THR A 169 -4.00 4.93 6.87
N VAL A 170 -4.01 4.97 5.54
CA VAL A 170 -5.00 4.22 4.72
C VAL A 170 -4.90 2.72 5.01
N ALA A 171 -3.68 2.17 5.00
CA ALA A 171 -3.45 0.76 5.31
C ALA A 171 -3.87 0.41 6.75
N ALA A 172 -3.55 1.25 7.73
CA ALA A 172 -3.92 1.05 9.13
C ALA A 172 -5.44 1.02 9.32
N LEU A 173 -6.17 1.94 8.68
CA LEU A 173 -7.63 1.97 8.73
C LEU A 173 -8.24 0.75 8.06
N ALA A 174 -7.73 0.34 6.90
CA ALA A 174 -8.18 -0.87 6.21
C ALA A 174 -7.96 -2.14 7.05
N VAL A 175 -6.83 -2.24 7.76
CA VAL A 175 -6.55 -3.35 8.69
C VAL A 175 -7.52 -3.31 9.87
N ALA A 176 -7.75 -2.13 10.47
CA ALA A 176 -8.66 -1.99 11.59
C ALA A 176 -10.10 -2.35 11.21
N GLU A 177 -10.57 -1.91 10.04
CA GLU A 177 -11.88 -2.25 9.49
C GLU A 177 -12.00 -3.76 9.22
N ALA A 178 -11.00 -4.36 8.57
CA ALA A 178 -10.98 -5.80 8.29
C ALA A 178 -11.03 -6.65 9.57
N LEU A 179 -10.28 -6.26 10.60
CA LEU A 179 -10.32 -6.93 11.90
C LEU A 179 -11.67 -6.75 12.60
N GLY A 180 -12.30 -5.58 12.49
CA GLY A 180 -13.64 -5.33 13.01
C GLY A 180 -14.67 -6.32 12.45
N TYR A 181 -14.64 -6.59 11.15
CA TYR A 181 -15.52 -7.58 10.51
C TYR A 181 -15.24 -9.02 10.97
N GLN A 182 -14.02 -9.35 11.38
CA GLN A 182 -13.69 -10.69 11.88
C GLN A 182 -14.20 -10.93 13.30
N VAL A 183 -14.35 -9.88 14.12
CA VAL A 183 -14.93 -10.00 15.47
C VAL A 183 -16.41 -10.38 15.41
N GLU A 184 -17.14 -9.96 14.38
CA GLU A 184 -18.55 -10.36 14.18
C GLU A 184 -18.70 -11.83 13.75
N ALA A 185 -17.63 -12.46 13.26
CA ALA A 185 -17.62 -13.84 12.76
C ALA A 185 -17.15 -14.88 13.80
N LEU A 186 -16.68 -14.44 14.97
CA LEU A 186 -16.24 -15.27 16.10
C LEU A 186 -17.38 -15.50 17.11
#